data_AF-A0A1L7XJ72-F1
#
_entry.id   AF-A0A1L7XJ72-F1
#
_cell.length_a   1.000
_cell.length_b   1.000
_cell.length_c   1.000
_cell.angle_alpha   90.00
_cell.angle_beta   90.00
_cell.angle_gamma   90.00
#
_symmetry.space_group_name_H-M   'P 1'
#
loop_
_entity.id
_entity.type
_entity.pdbx_description
1 polymer ?
#
loop_
_entity_poly.entity_id
_entity_poly.type
_entity_poly.pdbx_seq_one_letter_code
_entity_poly.pdbx_strand_id
1 'polypeptide(L)'
;MSSRVPPRNPVSLDAGSTEPRPFGRSSKKRRVEASVVDDFEDLERSSSNQDGSKLEINHVVPRAIQIQLLCKYREEIEPVFPFPIMKVYEELRERSPLLLQAVVYAASPGVLSSGVQDELTSIVMKLAILVATFWYRTPKNQIHIAIDRFIDLAISVSDDIGISKLDCALSVASANLGDQVSSSDAWRTWNLCYLLSASLGSSMRIPPKIAWDADLEMKLSSLEYGRDALSTDGFLYRFVRAERLCQQITVEAGYHGSDSTLEVTDHAEIRRIQNLIRDRKAQVYSSVSCPSLKLYEHVATLYLHERILHTPTNKRSFAAPYVAERLSMSDFPAPLVTPSDIPFLYGLRDACRAVLNTIMAFEVMEIAPPPLLMLSAKAYYANWLLTKLYIAVTASGNTYGAFINAESLELENHLGKMADLGDTICTIDEAYVAGKGLLSAKRLR
;
A
#
# COMPACT_ATOMS: atom_id res chain seq x y z
N MET A 1 -10.82 -25.90 61.07
CA MET A 1 -11.87 -26.91 60.83
C MET A 1 -12.96 -26.32 59.96
N SER A 2 -13.20 -26.91 58.78
CA SER A 2 -14.40 -26.93 57.91
C SER A 2 -15.24 -25.63 57.74
N SER A 3 -15.19 -24.97 56.57
CA SER A 3 -16.00 -25.17 55.34
C SER A 3 -17.39 -24.54 55.37
N ARG A 4 -17.76 -23.80 54.30
CA ARG A 4 -19.06 -23.90 53.61
C ARG A 4 -19.16 -22.94 52.40
N VAL A 5 -19.44 -23.56 51.26
CA VAL A 5 -19.91 -22.99 49.98
C VAL A 5 -21.44 -23.12 49.94
N PRO A 6 -22.22 -22.22 49.30
CA PRO A 6 -23.66 -22.38 49.14
C PRO A 6 -24.06 -23.11 47.84
N PRO A 7 -25.28 -23.70 47.77
CA PRO A 7 -25.61 -24.78 46.82
C PRO A 7 -26.29 -24.32 45.52
N ARG A 8 -26.13 -25.14 44.48
CA ARG A 8 -26.94 -25.17 43.24
C ARG A 8 -28.21 -26.00 43.46
N ASN A 9 -29.34 -25.57 42.88
CA ASN A 9 -30.53 -26.42 42.71
C ASN A 9 -30.82 -26.69 41.22
N PRO A 10 -31.41 -27.85 40.88
CA PRO A 10 -31.56 -28.36 39.51
C PRO A 10 -32.98 -28.17 38.96
N VAL A 11 -33.15 -28.21 37.64
CA VAL A 11 -34.48 -28.37 37.00
C VAL A 11 -34.40 -29.41 35.87
N SER A 12 -35.45 -30.23 35.85
CA SER A 12 -35.64 -31.54 35.24
C SER A 12 -35.92 -31.53 33.74
N LEU A 13 -35.60 -32.65 33.10
CA LEU A 13 -36.09 -33.11 31.80
C LEU A 13 -37.39 -33.94 31.97
N ASP A 14 -38.29 -33.83 30.98
CA ASP A 14 -39.21 -34.85 30.41
C ASP A 14 -40.43 -34.12 29.80
N ALA A 15 -40.61 -34.04 28.48
CA ALA A 15 -41.02 -35.06 27.49
C ALA A 15 -42.53 -35.38 27.52
N GLY A 16 -43.23 -35.08 26.42
CA GLY A 16 -44.65 -35.45 26.23
C GLY A 16 -45.32 -34.79 25.02
N SER A 17 -45.37 -35.54 23.92
CA SER A 17 -45.84 -35.25 22.55
C SER A 17 -47.34 -34.96 22.34
N THR A 18 -47.69 -34.15 21.34
CA THR A 18 -48.80 -34.39 20.38
C THR A 18 -48.76 -33.43 19.17
N GLU A 19 -48.83 -33.99 17.95
CA GLU A 19 -49.06 -33.33 16.64
C GLU A 19 -50.39 -33.90 16.04
N PRO A 20 -50.99 -33.44 14.90
CA PRO A 20 -50.54 -32.45 13.87
C PRO A 20 -51.59 -31.46 13.23
N ARG A 21 -51.06 -30.35 12.63
CA ARG A 21 -51.40 -29.62 11.35
C ARG A 21 -52.73 -28.82 11.15
N PRO A 22 -52.86 -27.89 10.14
CA PRO A 22 -51.89 -27.04 9.38
C PRO A 22 -52.36 -25.57 9.05
N PHE A 23 -51.55 -24.83 8.24
CA PHE A 23 -51.73 -23.50 7.58
C PHE A 23 -51.42 -22.24 8.43
N GLY A 24 -50.63 -21.23 8.03
CA GLY A 24 -49.79 -20.96 6.86
C GLY A 24 -49.29 -19.49 6.86
N ARG A 25 -48.06 -19.24 6.33
CA ARG A 25 -47.45 -17.94 5.88
C ARG A 25 -47.35 -16.79 6.92
N SER A 26 -46.30 -15.98 7.03
CA SER A 26 -45.07 -15.70 6.26
C SER A 26 -44.16 -14.80 7.10
N SER A 27 -42.87 -15.13 7.25
CA SER A 27 -41.87 -14.21 7.82
C SER A 27 -40.83 -13.86 6.75
N LYS A 28 -40.79 -12.58 6.36
CA LYS A 28 -39.79 -12.00 5.46
C LYS A 28 -38.43 -11.97 6.16
N LYS A 29 -37.50 -12.84 5.75
CA LYS A 29 -36.06 -12.70 6.01
C LYS A 29 -35.43 -12.01 4.80
N ARG A 30 -34.81 -10.85 5.04
CA ARG A 30 -34.05 -10.07 4.06
C ARG A 30 -32.77 -10.87 3.73
N ARG A 31 -32.69 -11.40 2.51
CA ARG A 31 -31.54 -12.13 1.97
C ARG A 31 -30.46 -11.09 1.61
N VAL A 32 -29.29 -11.21 2.21
CA VAL A 32 -28.06 -10.58 1.73
C VAL A 32 -27.57 -11.45 0.56
N GLU A 33 -27.44 -10.83 -0.61
CA GLU A 33 -26.90 -11.48 -1.81
C GLU A 33 -25.41 -11.74 -1.61
N ALA A 34 -25.04 -13.02 -1.68
CA ALA A 34 -23.68 -13.48 -1.85
C ALA A 34 -23.46 -13.62 -3.36
N SER A 35 -22.59 -12.80 -3.94
CA SER A 35 -22.25 -12.87 -5.37
C SER A 35 -20.82 -12.40 -5.64
N VAL A 36 -19.85 -12.90 -4.88
CA VAL A 36 -18.40 -12.67 -5.15
C VAL A 36 -17.56 -13.94 -4.99
N VAL A 37 -18.15 -15.08 -4.59
CA VAL A 37 -17.38 -16.31 -4.26
C VAL A 37 -17.53 -17.41 -5.31
N ASP A 38 -18.58 -17.42 -6.13
CA ASP A 38 -18.81 -18.50 -7.11
C ASP A 38 -18.04 -18.34 -8.43
N ASP A 39 -17.45 -17.17 -8.72
CA ASP A 39 -16.74 -16.95 -10.01
C ASP A 39 -15.32 -17.56 -10.06
N PHE A 40 -14.81 -18.11 -8.95
CA PHE A 40 -13.46 -18.70 -8.90
C PHE A 40 -13.43 -20.21 -9.23
N GLU A 41 -14.54 -20.94 -9.08
CA GLU A 41 -14.58 -22.40 -9.35
C GLU A 41 -14.83 -22.74 -10.83
N ASP A 42 -15.32 -21.80 -11.64
CA ASP A 42 -15.60 -22.01 -13.07
C ASP A 42 -14.38 -21.89 -14.00
N LEU A 43 -13.19 -21.54 -13.45
CA LEU A 43 -11.95 -21.39 -14.22
C LEU A 43 -11.30 -22.71 -14.65
N GLU A 44 -11.66 -23.85 -14.05
CA GLU A 44 -11.00 -25.14 -14.36
C GLU A 44 -11.68 -25.95 -15.48
N ARG A 45 -12.86 -25.56 -15.98
CA ARG A 45 -13.66 -26.42 -16.90
C ARG A 45 -13.73 -25.97 -18.36
N SER A 46 -13.01 -24.94 -18.77
CA SER A 46 -13.05 -24.44 -20.17
C SER A 46 -11.78 -24.70 -20.98
N SER A 47 -11.00 -25.73 -20.65
CA SER A 47 -9.90 -26.18 -21.51
C SER A 47 -10.35 -27.29 -22.46
N SER A 48 -11.02 -26.93 -23.55
CA SER A 48 -11.05 -27.78 -24.74
C SER A 48 -11.03 -26.98 -26.05
N ASN A 49 -9.89 -27.14 -26.74
CA ASN A 49 -9.63 -27.07 -28.18
C ASN A 49 -9.80 -25.76 -28.98
N GLN A 50 -8.62 -25.25 -29.35
CA GLN A 50 -8.21 -24.74 -30.68
C GLN A 50 -8.92 -23.51 -31.27
N ASP A 51 -8.26 -22.36 -31.12
CA ASP A 51 -7.95 -21.49 -32.28
C ASP A 51 -6.65 -20.70 -32.01
N GLY A 52 -5.86 -20.43 -33.04
CA GLY A 52 -4.49 -19.92 -32.92
C GLY A 52 -4.36 -18.55 -32.24
N SER A 53 -3.80 -18.52 -31.03
CA SER A 53 -3.05 -17.43 -30.38
C SER A 53 -3.41 -15.98 -30.78
N LYS A 54 -4.69 -15.61 -30.68
CA LYS A 54 -5.06 -14.18 -30.61
C LYS A 54 -5.08 -13.80 -29.15
N LEU A 55 -4.03 -13.11 -28.70
CA LEU A 55 -4.07 -12.39 -27.44
C LEU A 55 -5.34 -11.52 -27.41
N GLU A 56 -6.19 -11.70 -26.40
CA GLU A 56 -7.44 -10.94 -26.22
C GLU A 56 -7.20 -9.42 -26.32
N ILE A 57 -6.03 -8.96 -25.86
CA ILE A 57 -5.59 -7.58 -25.94
C ILE A 57 -5.51 -7.00 -27.37
N ASN A 58 -5.38 -7.82 -28.41
CA ASN A 58 -5.33 -7.32 -29.79
C ASN A 58 -6.68 -6.76 -30.27
N HIS A 59 -7.78 -7.23 -29.67
CA HIS A 59 -9.11 -6.70 -29.96
C HIS A 59 -9.33 -5.32 -29.33
N VAL A 60 -8.62 -5.05 -28.23
CA VAL A 60 -8.76 -3.83 -27.43
C VAL A 60 -7.72 -2.78 -27.81
N VAL A 61 -6.47 -3.21 -28.05
CA VAL A 61 -5.34 -2.34 -28.36
C VAL A 61 -4.60 -2.87 -29.60
N PRO A 62 -4.54 -2.10 -30.71
CA PRO A 62 -3.77 -2.47 -31.89
C PRO A 62 -2.27 -2.65 -31.60
N ARG A 63 -1.60 -3.54 -32.35
CA ARG A 63 -0.16 -3.85 -32.18
C ARG A 63 0.74 -2.60 -32.17
N ALA A 64 0.48 -1.65 -33.08
CA ALA A 64 1.27 -0.42 -33.15
C ALA A 64 1.23 0.38 -31.82
N ILE A 65 0.05 0.45 -31.20
CA ILE A 65 -0.14 1.14 -29.92
C ILE A 65 0.48 0.33 -28.77
N GLN A 66 0.41 -1.00 -28.80
CA GLN A 66 1.09 -1.83 -27.79
C GLN A 66 2.61 -1.59 -27.78
N ILE A 67 3.23 -1.44 -28.97
CA ILE A 67 4.67 -1.13 -29.10
C ILE A 67 4.95 0.27 -28.53
N GLN A 68 4.13 1.27 -28.88
CA GLN A 68 4.27 2.63 -28.33
C GLN A 68 4.18 2.64 -26.80
N LEU A 69 3.24 1.87 -26.22
CA LEU A 69 3.06 1.77 -24.78
C LEU A 69 4.23 1.05 -24.09
N LEU A 70 4.83 0.05 -24.74
CA LEU A 70 6.06 -0.58 -24.25
C LEU A 70 7.25 0.41 -24.25
N CYS A 71 7.40 1.22 -25.29
CA CYS A 71 8.41 2.29 -25.32
C CYS A 71 8.17 3.30 -24.21
N LYS A 72 6.93 3.76 -24.06
CA LYS A 72 6.52 4.67 -22.98
C LYS A 72 6.84 4.10 -21.60
N TYR A 73 6.55 2.82 -21.36
CA TYR A 73 6.87 2.17 -20.08
C TYR A 73 8.37 2.28 -19.75
N ARG A 74 9.23 2.00 -20.72
CA ARG A 74 10.70 2.04 -20.55
C ARG A 74 11.24 3.45 -20.34
N GLU A 75 10.65 4.43 -21.01
CA GLU A 75 11.13 5.82 -20.99
C GLU A 75 10.59 6.60 -19.79
N GLU A 76 9.34 6.36 -19.38
CA GLU A 76 8.66 7.18 -18.38
C GLU A 76 8.37 6.45 -17.06
N ILE A 77 8.23 5.13 -17.06
CA ILE A 77 7.80 4.37 -15.86
C ILE A 77 8.99 3.65 -15.22
N GLU A 78 9.77 2.92 -16.00
CA GLU A 78 10.93 2.16 -15.52
C GLU A 78 11.98 3.01 -14.77
N PRO A 79 12.26 4.28 -15.15
CA PRO A 79 13.20 5.12 -14.42
C PRO A 79 12.70 5.54 -13.02
N VAL A 80 11.38 5.58 -12.82
CA VAL A 80 10.73 6.03 -11.58
C VAL A 80 10.14 4.88 -10.77
N PHE A 81 10.10 3.67 -11.34
CA PHE A 81 9.63 2.45 -10.69
C PHE A 81 10.46 1.23 -11.12
N PRO A 82 11.09 0.50 -10.18
CA PRO A 82 12.12 -0.47 -10.50
C PRO A 82 11.55 -1.85 -10.86
N PHE A 83 10.86 -1.93 -11.98
CA PHE A 83 10.44 -3.19 -12.59
C PHE A 83 10.85 -3.21 -14.07
N PRO A 84 12.10 -3.64 -14.37
CA PRO A 84 12.67 -3.56 -15.70
C PRO A 84 12.07 -4.60 -16.64
N ILE A 85 11.85 -4.22 -17.90
CA ILE A 85 11.32 -5.11 -18.94
C ILE A 85 12.31 -5.17 -20.11
N MET A 86 13.22 -6.15 -20.04
CA MET A 86 14.34 -6.28 -20.98
C MET A 86 13.99 -6.95 -22.31
N LYS A 87 12.89 -7.73 -22.36
CA LYS A 87 12.50 -8.51 -23.53
C LYS A 87 11.97 -7.63 -24.66
N VAL A 88 12.32 -7.93 -25.91
CA VAL A 88 11.76 -7.21 -27.08
C VAL A 88 10.27 -7.52 -27.25
N TYR A 89 9.54 -6.65 -27.96
CA TYR A 89 8.09 -6.76 -28.10
C TYR A 89 7.66 -8.15 -28.62
N GLU A 90 8.34 -8.66 -29.64
CA GLU A 90 8.07 -9.97 -30.24
C GLU A 90 8.23 -11.10 -29.22
N GLU A 91 9.29 -11.05 -28.42
CA GLU A 91 9.56 -12.04 -27.39
C GLU A 91 8.53 -11.97 -26.26
N LEU A 92 8.14 -10.77 -25.84
CA LEU A 92 7.06 -10.58 -24.87
C LEU A 92 5.75 -11.15 -25.39
N ARG A 93 5.44 -10.92 -26.67
CA ARG A 93 4.19 -11.39 -27.29
C ARG A 93 4.13 -12.91 -27.37
N GLU A 94 5.24 -13.56 -27.70
CA GLU A 94 5.28 -15.02 -27.91
C GLU A 94 5.51 -15.79 -26.60
N ARG A 95 6.42 -15.33 -25.73
CA ARG A 95 6.87 -16.07 -24.55
C ARG A 95 6.29 -15.55 -23.23
N SER A 96 5.85 -14.29 -23.18
CA SER A 96 5.37 -13.68 -21.94
C SER A 96 4.15 -12.79 -22.19
N PRO A 97 3.09 -13.31 -22.83
CA PRO A 97 1.94 -12.52 -23.26
C PRO A 97 1.25 -11.76 -22.11
N LEU A 98 1.16 -12.38 -20.94
CA LEU A 98 0.55 -11.78 -19.76
C LEU A 98 1.36 -10.59 -19.24
N LEU A 99 2.68 -10.68 -19.28
CA LEU A 99 3.57 -9.58 -18.92
C LEU A 99 3.39 -8.41 -19.89
N LEU A 100 3.27 -8.69 -21.18
CA LEU A 100 2.96 -7.66 -22.19
C LEU A 100 1.65 -6.94 -21.87
N GLN A 101 0.59 -7.68 -21.56
CA GLN A 101 -0.71 -7.10 -21.22
C GLN A 101 -0.62 -6.20 -19.98
N ALA A 102 0.13 -6.63 -18.97
CA ALA A 102 0.29 -5.88 -17.73
C ALA A 102 1.11 -4.59 -17.95
N VAL A 103 2.16 -4.64 -18.77
CA VAL A 103 2.96 -3.46 -19.14
C VAL A 103 2.13 -2.47 -19.97
N VAL A 104 1.37 -2.96 -20.95
CA VAL A 104 0.45 -2.15 -21.74
C VAL A 104 -0.58 -1.47 -20.84
N TYR A 105 -1.13 -2.20 -19.87
CA TYR A 105 -2.05 -1.64 -18.89
C TYR A 105 -1.37 -0.58 -18.02
N ALA A 106 -0.20 -0.83 -17.45
CA ALA A 106 0.53 0.15 -16.64
C ALA A 106 0.82 1.46 -17.41
N ALA A 107 1.24 1.36 -18.67
CA ALA A 107 1.58 2.51 -19.51
C ALA A 107 0.39 3.19 -20.21
N SER A 108 -0.78 2.56 -20.22
CA SER A 108 -1.98 3.06 -20.93
C SER A 108 -2.46 4.47 -20.59
N PRO A 109 -2.30 5.02 -19.36
CA PRO A 109 -2.79 6.37 -19.05
C PRO A 109 -2.14 7.42 -19.94
N GLY A 110 -2.85 8.47 -20.32
CA GLY A 110 -2.37 9.55 -21.18
C GLY A 110 -2.24 9.15 -22.66
N VAL A 111 -2.56 7.91 -23.02
CA VAL A 111 -2.50 7.40 -24.40
C VAL A 111 -3.83 6.78 -24.83
N LEU A 112 -4.41 5.91 -23.98
CA LEU A 112 -5.68 5.23 -24.26
C LEU A 112 -6.86 5.97 -23.60
N SER A 113 -8.06 5.87 -24.17
CA SER A 113 -9.27 6.43 -23.55
C SER A 113 -9.71 5.60 -22.33
N SER A 114 -10.40 6.24 -21.37
CA SER A 114 -10.87 5.57 -20.14
C SER A 114 -11.66 4.29 -20.40
N GLY A 115 -12.50 4.25 -21.44
CA GLY A 115 -13.29 3.05 -21.76
C GLY A 115 -12.44 1.86 -22.19
N VAL A 116 -11.37 2.11 -22.96
CA VAL A 116 -10.41 1.07 -23.37
C VAL A 116 -9.56 0.62 -22.18
N GLN A 117 -9.21 1.54 -21.29
CA GLN A 117 -8.50 1.21 -20.05
C GLN A 117 -9.34 0.34 -19.11
N ASP A 118 -10.65 0.57 -19.01
CA ASP A 118 -11.56 -0.25 -18.21
C ASP A 118 -11.67 -1.68 -18.78
N GLU A 119 -11.72 -1.82 -20.10
CA GLU A 119 -11.74 -3.13 -20.78
C GLU A 119 -10.40 -3.87 -20.58
N LEU A 120 -9.27 -3.18 -20.70
CA LEU A 120 -7.95 -3.73 -20.38
C LEU A 120 -7.86 -4.20 -18.93
N THR A 121 -8.46 -3.46 -18.00
CA THR A 121 -8.49 -3.83 -16.59
C THR A 121 -9.15 -5.20 -16.41
N SER A 122 -10.28 -5.45 -17.09
CA SER A 122 -10.98 -6.75 -17.03
C SER A 122 -10.10 -7.91 -17.55
N ILE A 123 -9.30 -7.66 -18.60
CA ILE A 123 -8.40 -8.67 -19.18
C ILE A 123 -7.22 -8.95 -18.22
N VAL A 124 -6.56 -7.91 -17.73
CA VAL A 124 -5.34 -8.02 -16.91
C VAL A 124 -5.63 -8.57 -15.52
N MET A 125 -6.77 -8.22 -14.92
CA MET A 125 -7.18 -8.75 -13.60
C MET A 125 -7.31 -10.28 -13.59
N LYS A 126 -7.62 -10.90 -14.73
CA LYS A 126 -7.80 -12.36 -14.80
C LYS A 126 -6.48 -13.14 -14.68
N LEU A 127 -5.34 -12.56 -15.08
CA LEU A 127 -4.14 -13.38 -15.36
C LEU A 127 -2.78 -12.76 -14.99
N ALA A 128 -2.66 -11.45 -14.72
CA ALA A 128 -1.36 -10.79 -14.48
C ALA A 128 -1.25 -10.09 -13.11
N ILE A 129 -1.32 -10.90 -12.05
CA ILE A 129 -1.56 -10.47 -10.66
C ILE A 129 -0.56 -9.40 -10.19
N LEU A 130 0.75 -9.58 -10.34
CA LEU A 130 1.75 -8.68 -9.74
C LEU A 130 1.70 -7.24 -10.26
N VAL A 131 1.78 -7.05 -11.57
CA VAL A 131 1.73 -5.72 -12.20
C VAL A 131 0.32 -5.13 -12.08
N ALA A 132 -0.73 -5.97 -12.09
CA ALA A 132 -2.09 -5.53 -11.78
C ALA A 132 -2.21 -4.98 -10.35
N THR A 133 -1.52 -5.58 -9.36
CA THR A 133 -1.49 -5.09 -7.97
C THR A 133 -0.86 -3.70 -7.87
N PHE A 134 0.21 -3.45 -8.62
CA PHE A 134 0.95 -2.18 -8.60
C PHE A 134 0.15 -1.02 -9.22
N TRP A 135 -0.53 -1.26 -10.34
CA TRP A 135 -1.28 -0.24 -11.07
C TRP A 135 -2.79 -0.42 -10.98
N TYR A 136 -3.27 -1.06 -9.92
CA TYR A 136 -4.68 -1.39 -9.79
C TYR A 136 -5.57 -0.12 -9.86
N ARG A 137 -6.49 -0.10 -10.83
CA ARG A 137 -7.48 0.97 -11.01
C ARG A 137 -8.84 0.41 -10.65
N THR A 138 -9.44 0.93 -9.58
CA THR A 138 -10.79 0.52 -9.19
C THR A 138 -11.89 1.27 -9.92
N PRO A 139 -13.01 0.58 -10.18
CA PRO A 139 -14.33 1.19 -10.21
C PRO A 139 -14.69 1.72 -8.82
N LYS A 140 -14.91 3.04 -8.73
CA LYS A 140 -15.52 3.90 -7.68
C LYS A 140 -15.54 3.54 -6.17
N ASN A 141 -15.37 2.31 -5.67
CA ASN A 141 -15.38 1.98 -4.23
C ASN A 141 -14.43 0.82 -3.87
N GLN A 142 -13.80 0.89 -2.68
CA GLN A 142 -12.99 -0.18 -2.03
C GLN A 142 -11.58 -0.47 -2.58
N ILE A 143 -10.87 0.56 -3.06
CA ILE A 143 -9.50 0.46 -3.60
C ILE A 143 -8.55 -0.32 -2.70
N HIS A 144 -8.51 0.01 -1.41
CA HIS A 144 -7.56 -0.58 -0.48
C HIS A 144 -7.84 -2.07 -0.21
N ILE A 145 -9.10 -2.50 -0.20
CA ILE A 145 -9.47 -3.90 0.01
C ILE A 145 -9.02 -4.73 -1.19
N ALA A 146 -9.30 -4.24 -2.40
CA ALA A 146 -8.89 -4.92 -3.61
C ALA A 146 -7.36 -5.00 -3.71
N ILE A 147 -6.63 -3.90 -3.46
CA ILE A 147 -5.16 -3.90 -3.41
C ILE A 147 -4.65 -4.92 -2.38
N ASP A 148 -5.24 -4.96 -1.18
CA ASP A 148 -4.89 -5.91 -0.13
C ASP A 148 -5.03 -7.37 -0.59
N ARG A 149 -6.16 -7.70 -1.23
CA ARG A 149 -6.42 -9.03 -1.80
C ARG A 149 -5.46 -9.39 -2.93
N PHE A 150 -5.13 -8.44 -3.81
CA PHE A 150 -4.17 -8.70 -4.88
C PHE A 150 -2.75 -8.89 -4.35
N ILE A 151 -2.36 -8.17 -3.30
CA ILE A 151 -1.09 -8.42 -2.61
C ILE A 151 -1.10 -9.81 -1.98
N ASP A 152 -2.17 -10.22 -1.29
CA ASP A 152 -2.26 -11.57 -0.70
C ASP A 152 -2.14 -12.67 -1.76
N LEU A 153 -2.85 -12.51 -2.88
CA LEU A 153 -2.78 -13.44 -3.98
C LEU A 153 -1.37 -13.49 -4.60
N ALA A 154 -0.73 -12.34 -4.80
CA ALA A 154 0.64 -12.26 -5.30
C ALA A 154 1.64 -12.97 -4.38
N ILE A 155 1.49 -12.81 -3.06
CA ILE A 155 2.32 -13.48 -2.07
C ILE A 155 2.09 -14.99 -2.12
N SER A 156 0.83 -15.44 -2.07
CA SER A 156 0.48 -16.87 -2.14
C SER A 156 1.02 -17.54 -3.40
N VAL A 157 0.82 -16.93 -4.57
CA VAL A 157 1.34 -17.47 -5.83
C VAL A 157 2.87 -17.51 -5.83
N SER A 158 3.53 -16.50 -5.27
CA SER A 158 5.00 -16.50 -5.14
C SER A 158 5.49 -17.61 -4.20
N ASP A 159 4.76 -17.90 -3.13
CA ASP A 159 5.03 -19.00 -2.21
C ASP A 159 4.83 -20.37 -2.86
N ASP A 160 3.72 -20.56 -3.58
CA ASP A 160 3.36 -21.81 -4.26
C ASP A 160 4.37 -22.16 -5.37
N ILE A 161 4.85 -21.14 -6.08
CA ILE A 161 5.90 -21.27 -7.10
C ILE A 161 7.29 -21.49 -6.44
N GLY A 162 7.43 -21.22 -5.14
CA GLY A 162 8.67 -21.39 -4.39
C GLY A 162 9.66 -20.22 -4.54
N ILE A 163 9.22 -19.05 -5.00
CA ILE A 163 10.07 -17.85 -5.11
C ILE A 163 10.47 -17.32 -3.73
N SER A 164 9.61 -17.49 -2.72
CA SER A 164 9.87 -17.04 -1.36
C SER A 164 10.96 -17.84 -0.64
N LYS A 165 11.15 -19.11 -1.01
CA LYS A 165 12.16 -20.00 -0.43
C LYS A 165 13.51 -19.85 -1.14
N LEU A 166 14.59 -20.29 -0.49
CA LEU A 166 15.94 -20.26 -1.05
C LEU A 166 16.06 -21.21 -2.26
N ASP A 167 15.44 -22.38 -2.13
CA ASP A 167 15.31 -23.38 -3.20
C ASP A 167 14.12 -23.03 -4.08
N CYS A 168 14.33 -22.14 -5.05
CA CYS A 168 13.30 -21.89 -6.05
C CYS A 168 13.13 -23.19 -6.85
N ALA A 169 12.02 -23.91 -6.64
CA ALA A 169 11.70 -25.13 -7.37
C ALA A 169 11.70 -24.89 -8.90
N LEU A 170 11.40 -23.66 -9.33
CA LEU A 170 11.56 -23.23 -10.72
C LEU A 170 13.01 -23.23 -11.19
N SER A 171 14.01 -22.91 -10.37
CA SER A 171 15.42 -23.00 -10.82
C SER A 171 15.80 -24.43 -11.20
N VAL A 172 15.20 -25.43 -10.56
CA VAL A 172 15.44 -26.86 -10.83
C VAL A 172 14.55 -27.37 -11.98
N ALA A 173 13.30 -26.94 -12.05
CA ALA A 173 12.36 -27.35 -13.10
C ALA A 173 12.60 -26.63 -14.44
N SER A 174 12.96 -25.34 -14.40
CA SER A 174 13.22 -24.50 -15.58
C SER A 174 14.53 -24.89 -16.28
N ALA A 175 15.54 -25.32 -15.51
CA ALA A 175 16.74 -25.98 -16.04
C ALA A 175 16.43 -27.24 -16.87
N ASN A 176 15.34 -27.95 -16.56
CA ASN A 176 14.91 -29.14 -17.32
C ASN A 176 14.04 -28.82 -18.55
N LEU A 177 13.48 -27.60 -18.64
CA LEU A 177 12.53 -27.18 -19.68
C LEU A 177 13.10 -26.14 -20.67
N GLY A 178 14.31 -25.64 -20.44
CA GLY A 178 14.97 -24.67 -21.33
C GLY A 178 14.47 -23.23 -21.20
N ASP A 179 13.44 -22.98 -20.40
CA ASP A 179 13.10 -21.65 -19.91
C ASP A 179 14.04 -21.33 -18.74
N GLN A 180 14.81 -20.25 -18.81
CA GLN A 180 15.64 -19.81 -17.69
C GLN A 180 14.84 -18.75 -16.94
N VAL A 181 14.02 -19.14 -15.95
CA VAL A 181 13.58 -18.14 -14.96
C VAL A 181 14.83 -17.75 -14.20
N SER A 182 15.38 -16.58 -14.52
CA SER A 182 16.58 -16.10 -13.84
C SER A 182 16.25 -15.96 -12.36
N SER A 183 17.15 -16.46 -11.49
CA SER A 183 17.00 -16.29 -10.04
C SER A 183 16.79 -14.82 -9.68
N SER A 184 17.39 -13.90 -10.43
CA SER A 184 17.25 -12.45 -10.29
C SER A 184 15.83 -11.93 -10.54
N ASP A 185 15.10 -12.43 -11.55
CA ASP A 185 13.71 -11.99 -11.80
C ASP A 185 12.76 -12.46 -10.69
N ALA A 186 12.98 -13.67 -10.17
CA ALA A 186 12.28 -14.18 -9.01
C ALA A 186 12.58 -13.33 -7.76
N TRP A 187 13.85 -12.95 -7.55
CA TRP A 187 14.25 -12.10 -6.42
C TRP A 187 13.68 -10.69 -6.53
N ARG A 188 13.64 -10.08 -7.72
CA ARG A 188 12.98 -8.78 -7.95
C ARG A 188 11.51 -8.87 -7.59
N THR A 189 10.84 -9.92 -8.06
CA THR A 189 9.42 -10.18 -7.79
C THR A 189 9.15 -10.28 -6.29
N TRP A 190 9.94 -11.07 -5.55
CA TRP A 190 9.75 -11.22 -4.10
C TRP A 190 9.97 -9.92 -3.33
N ASN A 191 11.01 -9.16 -3.68
CA ASN A 191 11.30 -7.88 -3.05
C ASN A 191 10.24 -6.82 -3.36
N LEU A 192 9.64 -6.88 -4.54
CA LEU A 192 8.49 -6.06 -4.93
C LEU A 192 7.22 -6.41 -4.14
N CYS A 193 6.93 -7.71 -3.93
CA CYS A 193 5.87 -8.16 -3.03
C CYS A 193 6.07 -7.63 -1.61
N TYR A 194 7.30 -7.73 -1.09
CA TYR A 194 7.65 -7.17 0.22
C TYR A 194 7.39 -5.66 0.26
N LEU A 195 7.93 -4.90 -0.69
CA LEU A 195 7.79 -3.44 -0.77
C LEU A 195 6.31 -3.01 -0.74
N LEU A 196 5.46 -3.66 -1.55
CA LEU A 196 4.02 -3.38 -1.56
C LEU A 196 3.33 -3.72 -0.26
N SER A 197 3.57 -4.93 0.26
CA SER A 197 2.92 -5.38 1.50
C SER A 197 3.31 -4.50 2.69
N ALA A 198 4.58 -4.07 2.76
CA ALA A 198 5.07 -3.18 3.80
C ALA A 198 4.49 -1.76 3.66
N SER A 199 4.39 -1.25 2.43
CA SER A 199 3.78 0.06 2.13
C SER A 199 2.29 0.09 2.48
N LEU A 200 1.55 -0.96 2.11
CA LEU A 200 0.14 -1.10 2.45
C LEU A 200 -0.04 -1.29 3.95
N GLY A 201 0.74 -2.17 4.59
CA GLY A 201 0.69 -2.43 6.03
C GLY A 201 0.93 -1.15 6.84
N SER A 202 1.90 -0.33 6.44
CA SER A 202 2.16 0.98 7.07
C SER A 202 1.00 1.96 6.88
N SER A 203 0.35 1.96 5.72
CA SER A 203 -0.78 2.86 5.43
C SER A 203 -2.07 2.42 6.12
N MET A 204 -2.33 1.11 6.18
CA MET A 204 -3.54 0.51 6.74
C MET A 204 -3.40 0.14 8.23
N ARG A 205 -2.20 0.26 8.81
CA ARG A 205 -1.87 -0.15 10.19
C ARG A 205 -2.12 -1.64 10.44
N ILE A 206 -1.78 -2.46 9.44
CA ILE A 206 -1.90 -3.93 9.47
C ILE A 206 -0.50 -4.52 9.70
N PRO A 207 -0.38 -5.59 10.51
CA PRO A 207 0.89 -6.27 10.72
C PRO A 207 1.61 -6.65 9.41
N PRO A 208 2.96 -6.67 9.41
CA PRO A 208 3.75 -7.19 8.30
C PRO A 208 3.26 -8.55 7.79
N LYS A 209 3.00 -8.66 6.48
CA LYS A 209 2.61 -9.93 5.85
C LYS A 209 3.83 -10.80 5.52
N ILE A 210 4.91 -10.19 5.07
CA ILE A 210 6.20 -10.85 4.80
C ILE A 210 7.18 -10.46 5.91
N ALA A 211 7.75 -11.46 6.58
CA ALA A 211 8.78 -11.25 7.59
C ALA A 211 10.10 -10.85 6.92
N TRP A 212 10.87 -9.98 7.58
CA TRP A 212 12.23 -9.70 7.16
C TRP A 212 13.18 -10.74 7.74
N ASP A 213 13.68 -11.66 6.91
CA ASP A 213 14.64 -12.69 7.28
C ASP A 213 15.98 -12.55 6.52
N ALA A 214 16.91 -13.46 6.82
CA ALA A 214 18.21 -13.51 6.16
C ALA A 214 18.09 -13.85 4.66
N ASP A 215 17.05 -14.59 4.27
CA ASP A 215 16.83 -15.01 2.89
C ASP A 215 16.39 -13.82 2.02
N LEU A 216 15.42 -13.02 2.48
CA LEU A 216 15.01 -11.78 1.81
C LEU A 216 16.17 -10.78 1.72
N GLU A 217 16.95 -10.64 2.79
CA GLU A 217 18.15 -9.79 2.85
C GLU A 217 19.20 -10.22 1.81
N MET A 218 19.45 -11.53 1.68
CA MET A 218 20.38 -12.09 0.71
C MET A 218 19.89 -11.85 -0.71
N LYS A 219 18.61 -12.12 -1.00
CA LYS A 219 18.00 -11.91 -2.31
C LYS A 219 18.11 -10.44 -2.73
N LEU A 220 17.81 -9.52 -1.82
CA LEU A 220 17.95 -8.08 -2.07
C LEU A 220 19.40 -7.66 -2.32
N SER A 221 20.33 -8.17 -1.51
CA SER A 221 21.76 -7.83 -1.65
C SER A 221 22.35 -8.39 -2.95
N SER A 222 21.86 -9.54 -3.40
CA SER A 222 22.27 -10.13 -4.68
C SER A 222 21.78 -9.34 -5.89
N LEU A 223 20.71 -8.55 -5.76
CA LEU A 223 20.28 -7.61 -6.81
C LEU A 223 21.17 -6.35 -6.87
N GLU A 224 21.80 -5.94 -5.77
CA GLU A 224 22.71 -4.79 -5.75
C GLU A 224 24.12 -5.16 -6.23
N TYR A 225 24.63 -6.31 -5.79
CA TYR A 225 26.04 -6.69 -5.99
C TYR A 225 26.24 -7.90 -6.90
N GLY A 226 25.15 -8.50 -7.38
CA GLY A 226 25.20 -9.69 -8.24
C GLY A 226 25.69 -9.39 -9.66
N ARG A 227 26.14 -10.43 -10.34
CA ARG A 227 26.57 -10.33 -11.74
C ARG A 227 25.42 -10.03 -12.71
N ASP A 228 24.21 -10.46 -12.36
CA ASP A 228 22.99 -10.28 -13.14
C ASP A 228 22.15 -9.07 -12.67
N ALA A 229 22.80 -8.15 -11.93
CA ALA A 229 22.20 -6.91 -11.47
C ALA A 229 21.94 -5.97 -12.65
N LEU A 230 20.72 -5.45 -12.72
CA LEU A 230 20.30 -4.46 -13.70
C LEU A 230 20.49 -3.05 -13.12
N SER A 231 20.58 -2.04 -14.01
CA SER A 231 20.75 -0.64 -13.60
C SER A 231 19.63 -0.12 -12.69
N THR A 232 18.42 -0.68 -12.81
CA THR A 232 17.25 -0.34 -11.98
C THR A 232 17.24 -1.03 -10.61
N ASP A 233 18.05 -2.08 -10.42
CA ASP A 233 18.03 -2.85 -9.17
C ASP A 233 18.52 -2.03 -7.98
N GLY A 234 19.48 -1.14 -8.20
CA GLY A 234 19.91 -0.22 -7.15
C GLY A 234 18.84 0.76 -6.70
N PHE A 235 17.84 1.04 -7.55
CA PHE A 235 16.67 1.80 -7.14
C PHE A 235 15.75 0.93 -6.27
N LEU A 236 15.41 -0.30 -6.71
CA LEU A 236 14.63 -1.25 -5.91
C LEU A 236 15.24 -1.48 -4.52
N TYR A 237 16.55 -1.72 -4.48
CA TYR A 237 17.32 -1.90 -3.26
C TYR A 237 17.07 -0.76 -2.27
N ARG A 238 17.16 0.48 -2.75
CA ARG A 238 17.01 1.67 -1.90
C ARG A 238 15.58 1.83 -1.39
N PHE A 239 14.55 1.59 -2.21
CA PHE A 239 13.15 1.66 -1.79
C PHE A 239 12.79 0.57 -0.78
N VAL A 240 13.18 -0.68 -1.04
CA VAL A 240 12.93 -1.79 -0.12
C VAL A 240 13.54 -1.50 1.25
N ARG A 241 14.77 -0.98 1.29
CA ARG A 241 15.43 -0.55 2.54
C ARG A 241 14.70 0.61 3.22
N ALA A 242 14.23 1.59 2.45
CA ALA A 242 13.54 2.74 2.98
C ALA A 242 12.16 2.38 3.57
N GLU A 243 11.41 1.52 2.88
CA GLU A 243 10.14 0.99 3.37
C GLU A 243 10.34 0.04 4.56
N ARG A 244 11.41 -0.76 4.58
CA ARG A 244 11.78 -1.57 5.75
C ARG A 244 11.98 -0.70 6.99
N LEU A 245 12.70 0.43 6.88
CA LEU A 245 12.84 1.35 8.00
C LEU A 245 11.48 1.82 8.51
N CYS A 246 10.60 2.25 7.60
CA CYS A 246 9.25 2.68 7.96
C CYS A 246 8.49 1.56 8.68
N GLN A 247 8.50 0.35 8.13
CA GLN A 247 7.86 -0.83 8.74
C GLN A 247 8.43 -1.12 10.13
N GLN A 248 9.75 -1.13 10.30
CA GLN A 248 10.41 -1.35 11.59
C GLN A 248 9.95 -0.32 12.64
N ILE A 249 9.88 0.96 12.26
CA ILE A 249 9.40 2.01 13.16
C ILE A 249 7.94 1.77 13.54
N THR A 250 7.07 1.43 12.59
CA THR A 250 5.65 1.17 12.88
C THR A 250 5.42 -0.05 13.79
N VAL A 251 6.28 -1.06 13.68
CA VAL A 251 6.28 -2.25 14.55
C VAL A 251 6.77 -1.88 15.94
N GLU A 252 7.92 -1.21 16.02
CA GLU A 252 8.52 -0.78 17.30
C GLU A 252 7.59 0.16 18.06
N ALA A 253 6.92 1.08 17.37
CA ALA A 253 5.94 2.01 17.94
C ALA A 253 4.57 1.38 18.22
N GLY A 254 4.38 0.07 18.01
CA GLY A 254 3.12 -0.62 18.35
C GLY A 254 1.89 -0.14 17.56
N TYR A 255 2.08 0.40 16.35
CA TYR A 255 0.99 0.96 15.56
C TYR A 255 0.05 -0.09 14.97
N HIS A 256 0.48 -1.35 14.94
CA HIS A 256 -0.33 -2.49 14.51
C HIS A 256 -1.15 -3.06 15.67
N GLY A 257 -2.41 -3.46 15.45
CA GLY A 257 -3.25 -4.16 16.45
C GLY A 257 -4.20 -3.28 17.29
N SER A 258 -5.06 -3.93 18.10
CA SER A 258 -6.25 -3.29 18.71
C SER A 258 -6.13 -2.75 20.14
N ASP A 259 -5.15 -3.14 20.97
CA ASP A 259 -5.41 -3.09 22.43
C ASP A 259 -4.32 -2.52 23.36
N SER A 260 -3.28 -1.84 22.87
CA SER A 260 -2.35 -1.11 23.75
C SER A 260 -2.54 0.41 23.65
N THR A 261 -2.69 1.06 24.81
CA THR A 261 -2.55 2.51 24.94
C THR A 261 -1.11 2.89 24.64
N LEU A 262 -0.91 3.65 23.57
CA LEU A 262 0.39 4.17 23.19
C LEU A 262 0.74 5.32 24.14
N GLU A 263 1.64 5.08 25.09
CA GLU A 263 2.11 6.12 25.98
C GLU A 263 3.31 6.85 25.35
N VAL A 264 3.26 8.18 25.35
CA VAL A 264 4.36 9.04 24.86
C VAL A 264 5.62 8.92 25.75
N THR A 265 5.50 8.31 26.93
CA THR A 265 6.53 8.24 27.97
C THR A 265 7.48 7.04 27.85
N ASP A 266 7.32 6.13 26.89
CA ASP A 266 8.31 5.06 26.68
C ASP A 266 9.59 5.61 26.02
N HIS A 267 10.47 6.15 26.85
CA HIS A 267 11.75 6.69 26.44
C HIS A 267 12.70 5.65 25.84
N ALA A 268 12.53 4.36 26.15
CA ALA A 268 13.37 3.30 25.58
C ALA A 268 12.97 3.04 24.14
N GLU A 269 11.67 2.89 23.87
CA GLU A 269 11.10 2.78 22.52
C GLU A 269 11.48 3.99 21.65
N ILE A 270 11.28 5.21 22.17
CA ILE A 270 11.64 6.45 21.46
C ILE A 270 13.12 6.46 21.06
N ARG A 271 14.01 6.08 21.99
CA ARG A 271 15.45 6.03 21.71
C ARG A 271 15.78 4.98 20.65
N ARG A 272 15.13 3.81 20.67
CA ARG A 272 15.32 2.78 19.63
C ARG A 272 14.93 3.33 18.26
N ILE A 273 13.75 3.96 18.14
CA ILE A 273 13.28 4.57 16.88
C ILE A 273 14.21 5.69 16.42
N GLN A 274 14.64 6.58 17.32
CA GLN A 274 15.58 7.66 17.00
C GLN A 274 16.92 7.12 16.48
N ASN A 275 17.43 6.03 17.07
CA ASN A 275 18.64 5.38 16.60
C ASN A 275 18.43 4.76 15.20
N LEU A 276 17.32 4.07 14.94
CA LEU A 276 16.99 3.55 13.61
C LEU A 276 17.01 4.65 12.53
N ILE A 277 16.42 5.81 12.81
CA ILE A 277 16.41 6.95 11.88
C ILE A 277 17.81 7.52 11.70
N ARG A 278 18.58 7.67 12.79
CA ARG A 278 19.96 8.21 12.74
C ARG A 278 20.87 7.28 11.94
N ASP A 279 20.81 5.98 12.18
CA ASP A 279 21.62 4.97 11.52
C ASP A 279 21.30 4.93 10.01
N ARG A 280 20.02 5.02 9.65
CA ARG A 280 19.64 5.12 8.23
C ARG A 280 20.19 6.37 7.57
N LYS A 281 20.06 7.53 8.23
CA LYS A 281 20.60 8.79 7.74
C LYS A 281 22.10 8.69 7.49
N ALA A 282 22.85 8.12 8.43
CA ALA A 282 24.28 7.90 8.28
C ALA A 282 24.62 7.02 7.06
N GLN A 283 23.81 5.99 6.78
CA GLN A 283 23.97 5.14 5.59
C GLN A 283 23.64 5.88 4.28
N VAL A 284 22.58 6.68 4.23
CA VAL A 284 22.12 7.36 2.99
C VAL A 284 23.02 8.52 2.58
N TYR A 285 23.55 9.30 3.54
CA TYR A 285 24.44 10.44 3.24
C TYR A 285 25.82 10.04 2.68
N SER A 286 26.11 8.74 2.53
CA SER A 286 27.39 8.24 2.06
C SER A 286 27.54 8.16 0.53
N SER A 287 26.46 8.27 -0.28
CA SER A 287 26.63 8.03 -1.72
C SER A 287 25.66 8.67 -2.71
N VAL A 288 24.35 8.80 -2.48
CA VAL A 288 23.43 9.49 -3.44
C VAL A 288 22.18 10.03 -2.72
N SER A 289 21.99 11.35 -2.73
CA SER A 289 20.76 11.98 -2.22
C SER A 289 19.66 11.96 -3.30
N CYS A 290 18.83 10.93 -3.33
CA CYS A 290 17.61 10.89 -4.15
C CYS A 290 16.42 11.55 -3.40
N PRO A 291 15.66 12.48 -4.00
CA PRO A 291 14.51 13.12 -3.35
C PRO A 291 13.45 12.12 -2.86
N SER A 292 13.21 11.03 -3.59
CA SER A 292 12.28 9.97 -3.17
C SER A 292 12.74 9.27 -1.90
N LEU A 293 14.04 9.08 -1.69
CA LEU A 293 14.54 8.51 -0.43
C LEU A 293 14.46 9.49 0.74
N LYS A 294 14.64 10.79 0.46
CA LYS A 294 14.41 11.85 1.46
C LYS A 294 12.95 11.89 1.92
N LEU A 295 12.00 11.69 1.01
CA LEU A 295 10.58 11.55 1.35
C LEU A 295 10.38 10.48 2.43
N TYR A 296 10.98 9.31 2.24
CA TYR A 296 10.92 8.20 3.20
C TYR A 296 11.57 8.53 4.54
N GLU A 297 12.67 9.27 4.57
CA GLU A 297 13.27 9.75 5.82
C GLU A 297 12.33 10.70 6.57
N HIS A 298 11.65 11.58 5.85
CA HIS A 298 10.65 12.47 6.44
C HIS A 298 9.44 11.69 6.97
N VAL A 299 8.98 10.67 6.23
CA VAL A 299 7.91 9.75 6.69
C VAL A 299 8.32 8.97 7.94
N ALA A 300 9.55 8.44 7.99
CA ALA A 300 10.09 7.77 9.17
C ALA A 300 10.11 8.70 10.39
N THR A 301 10.52 9.96 10.17
CA THR A 301 10.50 11.01 11.20
C THR A 301 9.07 11.34 11.63
N LEU A 302 8.12 11.32 10.70
CA LEU A 302 6.70 11.54 10.97
C LEU A 302 6.12 10.41 11.83
N TYR A 303 6.43 9.15 11.54
CA TYR A 303 6.04 8.01 12.40
C TYR A 303 6.60 8.10 13.82
N LEU A 304 7.80 8.66 14.03
CA LEU A 304 8.31 8.89 15.38
C LEU A 304 7.41 9.88 16.16
N HIS A 305 6.99 10.95 15.50
CA HIS A 305 6.35 12.09 16.16
C HIS A 305 4.82 12.00 16.22
N GLU A 306 4.17 11.16 15.41
CA GLU A 306 2.70 11.05 15.37
C GLU A 306 2.07 10.62 16.69
N ARG A 307 2.84 9.95 17.57
CA ARG A 307 2.42 9.51 18.91
C ARG A 307 1.73 10.61 19.72
N ILE A 308 2.14 11.87 19.54
CA ILE A 308 1.57 13.00 20.26
C ILE A 308 0.09 13.24 19.91
N LEU A 309 -0.36 12.74 18.75
CA LEU A 309 -1.75 12.84 18.30
C LEU A 309 -2.61 11.62 18.69
N HIS A 310 -2.03 10.59 19.31
CA HIS A 310 -2.79 9.38 19.67
C HIS A 310 -3.63 9.57 20.94
N THR A 311 -4.81 8.98 20.91
CA THR A 311 -5.68 8.74 22.07
C THR A 311 -5.98 7.24 22.14
N PRO A 312 -6.50 6.74 23.27
CA PRO A 312 -6.96 5.34 23.35
C PRO A 312 -8.02 4.97 22.31
N THR A 313 -8.78 5.95 21.81
CA THR A 313 -9.94 5.76 20.93
C THR A 313 -9.63 6.01 19.46
N ASN A 314 -8.61 6.81 19.13
CA ASN A 314 -8.40 7.27 17.76
C ASN A 314 -7.45 6.40 16.93
N LYS A 315 -6.91 5.28 17.44
CA LYS A 315 -5.90 4.47 16.73
C LYS A 315 -6.29 4.13 15.27
N ARG A 316 -7.55 3.76 15.06
CA ARG A 316 -8.08 3.42 13.70
C ARG A 316 -8.07 4.60 12.73
N SER A 317 -8.13 5.83 13.22
CA SER A 317 -8.11 7.04 12.39
C SER A 317 -6.72 7.37 11.81
N PHE A 318 -5.67 6.60 12.16
CA PHE A 318 -4.34 6.70 11.54
C PHE A 318 -4.13 5.71 10.38
N ALA A 319 -5.12 4.84 10.13
CA ALA A 319 -5.15 3.94 8.99
C ALA A 319 -5.94 4.56 7.83
N ALA A 320 -5.49 4.35 6.60
CA ALA A 320 -6.26 4.69 5.40
C ALA A 320 -7.64 3.97 5.39
N PRO A 321 -8.66 4.52 4.70
CA PRO A 321 -8.65 5.75 3.92
C PRO A 321 -8.65 7.02 4.80
N TYR A 322 -7.93 8.06 4.35
CA TYR A 322 -7.78 9.36 5.03
C TYR A 322 -8.83 10.37 4.53
N VAL A 323 -10.08 10.17 4.95
CA VAL A 323 -11.23 10.97 4.49
C VAL A 323 -11.84 11.75 5.64
N ALA A 324 -12.36 12.96 5.36
CA ALA A 324 -12.86 13.90 6.38
C ALA A 324 -13.90 13.27 7.32
N GLU A 325 -14.75 12.37 6.80
CA GLU A 325 -15.80 11.68 7.54
C GLU A 325 -15.26 10.78 8.67
N ARG A 326 -13.95 10.47 8.68
CA ARG A 326 -13.28 9.70 9.73
C ARG A 326 -12.61 10.59 10.77
N LEU A 327 -12.66 11.92 10.63
CA LEU A 327 -12.22 12.86 11.67
C LEU A 327 -13.34 13.04 12.69
N SER A 328 -13.09 12.61 13.93
CA SER A 328 -13.96 12.93 15.06
C SER A 328 -13.40 14.14 15.80
N MET A 329 -14.16 15.24 15.83
CA MET A 329 -13.75 16.48 16.52
C MET A 329 -13.54 16.29 18.03
N SER A 330 -14.08 15.22 18.63
CA SER A 330 -13.93 14.92 20.05
C SER A 330 -12.82 13.92 20.37
N ASP A 331 -12.13 13.37 19.35
CA ASP A 331 -11.16 12.28 19.51
C ASP A 331 -9.70 12.75 19.27
N PHE A 332 -9.39 13.91 19.83
CA PHE A 332 -8.08 14.54 19.79
C PHE A 332 -7.48 14.61 21.20
N PRO A 333 -6.16 14.44 21.34
CA PRO A 333 -5.52 14.49 22.65
C PRO A 333 -5.53 15.92 23.16
N ALA A 334 -6.06 16.12 24.37
CA ALA A 334 -6.01 17.40 25.09
C ALA A 334 -5.21 17.27 26.40
N PRO A 335 -3.95 16.81 26.38
CA PRO A 335 -3.14 16.70 27.58
C PRO A 335 -2.70 18.07 28.07
N LEU A 336 -2.19 18.15 29.30
CA LEU A 336 -1.33 19.25 29.72
C LEU A 336 0.05 19.03 29.10
N VAL A 337 0.47 19.92 28.18
CA VAL A 337 1.80 19.82 27.54
C VAL A 337 2.89 19.84 28.59
N THR A 338 3.75 18.82 28.54
CA THR A 338 4.98 18.74 29.32
C THR A 338 6.18 19.19 28.47
N PRO A 339 7.32 19.56 29.07
CA PRO A 339 8.52 19.90 28.31
C PRO A 339 8.99 18.79 27.36
N SER A 340 8.71 17.52 27.68
CA SER A 340 9.00 16.37 26.83
C SER A 340 8.15 16.30 25.56
N ASP A 341 6.98 16.92 25.54
CA ASP A 341 6.05 16.88 24.40
C ASP A 341 6.42 17.92 23.32
N ILE A 342 7.08 19.01 23.71
CA ILE A 342 7.40 20.14 22.84
C ILE A 342 8.23 19.71 21.61
N PRO A 343 9.30 18.90 21.73
CA PRO A 343 10.04 18.41 20.57
C PRO A 343 9.18 17.56 19.63
N PHE A 344 8.19 16.83 20.16
CA PHE A 344 7.30 15.99 19.35
C PHE A 344 6.31 16.83 18.53
N LEU A 345 5.77 17.89 19.13
CA LEU A 345 4.88 18.82 18.44
C LEU A 345 5.59 19.49 17.25
N TYR A 346 6.77 20.07 17.49
CA TYR A 346 7.54 20.72 16.43
C TYR A 346 8.08 19.71 15.41
N GLY A 347 8.57 18.56 15.87
CA GLY A 347 9.04 17.47 15.01
C GLY A 347 7.95 16.95 14.09
N LEU A 348 6.71 16.82 14.57
CA LEU A 348 5.57 16.42 13.75
C LEU A 348 5.23 17.47 12.69
N ARG A 349 5.12 18.75 13.09
CA ARG A 349 4.88 19.86 12.14
C ARG A 349 5.93 19.85 11.02
N ASP A 350 7.20 19.83 11.40
CA ASP A 350 8.31 19.95 10.46
C ASP A 350 8.39 18.73 9.55
N ALA A 351 8.14 17.52 10.08
CA ALA A 351 8.09 16.30 9.26
C ALA A 351 6.93 16.31 8.28
N CYS A 352 5.71 16.70 8.68
CA CYS A 352 4.57 16.82 7.77
C CYS A 352 4.88 17.80 6.62
N ARG A 353 5.37 19.00 6.94
CA ARG A 353 5.76 19.99 5.93
C ARG A 353 6.86 19.48 5.02
N ALA A 354 7.87 18.79 5.55
CA ALA A 354 8.95 18.24 4.75
C ALA A 354 8.47 17.17 3.76
N VAL A 355 7.56 16.27 4.17
CA VAL A 355 6.93 15.29 3.26
C VAL A 355 6.17 16.00 2.15
N LEU A 356 5.30 16.95 2.51
CA LEU A 356 4.45 17.65 1.55
C LEU A 356 5.25 18.51 0.57
N ASN A 357 6.23 19.27 1.06
CA ASN A 357 7.12 20.07 0.22
C ASN A 357 7.98 19.20 -0.70
N THR A 358 8.43 18.03 -0.24
CA THR A 358 9.17 17.09 -1.09
C THR A 358 8.30 16.59 -2.24
N ILE A 359 7.04 16.23 -1.96
CA ILE A 359 6.10 15.78 -2.99
C ILE A 359 5.80 16.90 -4.00
N MET A 360 5.59 18.12 -3.51
CA MET A 360 5.32 19.27 -4.38
C MET A 360 6.53 19.70 -5.23
N ALA A 361 7.73 19.25 -4.88
CA ALA A 361 8.95 19.54 -5.62
C ALA A 361 9.21 18.53 -6.75
N PHE A 362 8.52 17.38 -6.77
CA PHE A 362 8.62 16.43 -7.87
C PHE A 362 7.94 16.94 -9.13
N GLU A 363 8.46 16.53 -10.26
CA GLU A 363 7.79 16.69 -11.54
C GLU A 363 6.56 15.78 -11.62
N VAL A 364 5.58 16.18 -12.41
CA VAL A 364 4.31 15.44 -12.56
C VAL A 364 4.54 13.98 -12.96
N MET A 365 5.54 13.73 -13.83
CA MET A 365 5.89 12.40 -14.31
C MET A 365 6.67 11.56 -13.29
N GLU A 366 7.16 12.15 -12.20
CA GLU A 366 7.76 11.40 -11.08
C GLU A 366 6.69 10.91 -10.10
N ILE A 367 5.49 11.50 -10.12
CA ILE A 367 4.40 11.21 -9.16
C ILE A 367 3.28 10.39 -9.80
N ALA A 368 2.88 10.74 -11.02
CA ALA A 368 1.69 10.16 -11.64
C ALA A 368 1.85 8.68 -12.03
N PRO A 369 2.96 8.27 -12.69
CA PRO A 369 3.13 6.89 -13.11
C PRO A 369 3.38 5.87 -11.99
N PRO A 370 4.17 6.15 -10.92
CA PRO A 370 4.42 5.16 -9.90
C PRO A 370 3.16 4.66 -9.17
N PRO A 371 3.21 3.44 -8.62
CA PRO A 371 2.16 2.89 -7.77
C PRO A 371 1.77 3.82 -6.62
N LEU A 372 0.46 3.93 -6.35
CA LEU A 372 -0.12 4.81 -5.33
C LEU A 372 0.58 4.68 -3.96
N LEU A 373 0.93 3.45 -3.58
CA LEU A 373 1.47 3.12 -2.26
C LEU A 373 2.90 3.63 -2.03
N MET A 374 3.65 3.96 -3.07
CA MET A 374 5.06 4.36 -2.94
C MET A 374 5.22 5.81 -2.50
N LEU A 375 4.70 6.76 -3.27
CA LEU A 375 4.90 8.20 -3.02
C LEU A 375 3.60 8.88 -2.57
N SER A 376 2.56 8.79 -3.38
CA SER A 376 1.31 9.54 -3.20
C SER A 376 0.59 9.20 -1.89
N ALA A 377 0.56 7.92 -1.48
CA ALA A 377 -0.03 7.51 -0.21
C ALA A 377 0.67 8.16 1.00
N LYS A 378 1.99 8.37 0.92
CA LYS A 378 2.76 9.05 1.98
C LYS A 378 2.40 10.53 2.06
N ALA A 379 2.16 11.18 0.91
CA ALA A 379 1.66 12.55 0.85
C ALA A 379 0.29 12.69 1.51
N TYR A 380 -0.64 11.76 1.21
CA TYR A 380 -1.97 11.76 1.83
C TYR A 380 -1.89 11.60 3.34
N TYR A 381 -0.98 10.73 3.79
CA TYR A 381 -0.77 10.50 5.21
C TYR A 381 -0.23 11.74 5.94
N ALA A 382 0.76 12.43 5.36
CA ALA A 382 1.28 13.67 5.94
C ALA A 382 0.24 14.78 5.96
N ASN A 383 -0.55 14.93 4.89
CA ASN A 383 -1.64 15.90 4.85
C ASN A 383 -2.72 15.62 5.92
N TRP A 384 -3.06 14.35 6.10
CA TRP A 384 -3.98 13.90 7.13
C TRP A 384 -3.49 14.22 8.54
N LEU A 385 -2.20 13.96 8.83
CA LEU A 385 -1.62 14.32 10.13
C LEU A 385 -1.52 15.83 10.34
N LEU A 386 -1.20 16.60 9.30
CA LEU A 386 -1.18 18.06 9.38
C LEU A 386 -2.59 18.61 9.71
N THR A 387 -3.63 18.04 9.08
CA THR A 387 -5.03 18.37 9.37
C THR A 387 -5.39 18.04 10.82
N LYS A 388 -5.00 16.85 11.29
CA LYS A 388 -5.22 16.46 12.69
C LYS A 388 -4.48 17.35 13.68
N LEU A 389 -3.23 17.73 13.37
CA LEU A 389 -2.45 18.64 14.20
C LEU A 389 -3.11 20.03 14.24
N TYR A 390 -3.62 20.52 13.11
CA TYR A 390 -4.36 21.78 13.05
C TYR A 390 -5.61 21.76 13.93
N ILE A 391 -6.40 20.67 13.87
CA ILE A 391 -7.57 20.51 14.73
C ILE A 391 -7.15 20.48 16.20
N ALA A 392 -6.11 19.71 16.56
CA ALA A 392 -5.63 19.67 17.94
C ALA A 392 -5.14 21.04 18.44
N VAL A 393 -4.45 21.81 17.59
CA VAL A 393 -3.94 23.16 17.92
C VAL A 393 -5.08 24.18 18.08
N THR A 394 -6.17 24.05 17.35
CA THR A 394 -7.29 25.02 17.33
C THR A 394 -8.47 24.63 18.22
N ALA A 395 -8.54 23.38 18.67
CA ALA A 395 -9.63 22.89 19.51
C ALA A 395 -9.67 23.58 20.87
N SER A 396 -10.88 23.98 21.29
CA SER A 396 -11.11 24.58 22.61
C SER A 396 -10.73 23.62 23.73
N GLY A 397 -9.91 24.09 24.68
CA GLY A 397 -9.45 23.28 25.80
C GLY A 397 -8.20 22.43 25.50
N ASN A 398 -7.68 22.45 24.27
CA ASN A 398 -6.38 21.88 23.96
C ASN A 398 -5.26 22.85 24.33
N THR A 399 -4.12 22.32 24.78
CA THR A 399 -2.95 23.12 25.17
C THR A 399 -1.91 23.25 24.05
N TYR A 400 -2.04 22.52 22.95
CA TYR A 400 -1.07 22.55 21.83
C TYR A 400 -1.01 23.92 21.14
N GLY A 401 -2.13 24.65 21.09
CA GLY A 401 -2.18 26.01 20.54
C GLY A 401 -1.36 27.05 21.31
N ALA A 402 -0.95 26.76 22.55
CA ALA A 402 -0.03 27.61 23.29
C ALA A 402 1.42 27.53 22.78
N PHE A 403 1.78 26.48 22.04
CA PHE A 403 3.14 26.21 21.57
C PHE A 403 3.26 26.30 20.05
N ILE A 404 2.23 25.89 19.31
CA ILE A 404 2.22 25.98 17.86
C ILE A 404 1.16 26.98 17.42
N ASN A 405 1.57 28.01 16.68
CA ASN A 405 0.64 28.87 15.96
C ASN A 405 -0.02 28.07 14.83
N ALA A 406 -1.37 28.02 14.80
CA ALA A 406 -2.14 27.35 13.75
C ALA A 406 -1.76 27.84 12.33
N GLU A 407 -1.49 29.14 12.17
CA GLU A 407 -1.09 29.73 10.88
C GLU A 407 0.27 29.18 10.40
N SER A 408 1.17 28.84 11.34
CA SER A 408 2.49 28.28 11.01
C SER A 408 2.43 26.86 10.41
N LEU A 409 1.26 26.21 10.49
CA LEU A 409 1.01 24.92 9.84
C LEU A 409 0.78 25.08 8.34
N GLU A 410 0.38 26.28 7.87
CA GLU A 410 0.12 26.60 6.46
C GLU A 410 -0.83 25.57 5.80
N LEU A 411 -1.80 25.03 6.54
CA LEU A 411 -2.64 23.90 6.09
C LEU A 411 -3.35 24.20 4.77
N GLU A 412 -4.05 25.34 4.68
CA GLU A 412 -4.75 25.80 3.48
C GLU A 412 -3.84 25.87 2.24
N ASN A 413 -2.60 26.36 2.42
CA ASN A 413 -1.62 26.45 1.36
C ASN A 413 -1.19 25.07 0.86
N HIS A 414 -0.97 24.13 1.77
CA HIS A 414 -0.61 22.76 1.39
C HIS A 414 -1.78 22.03 0.73
N LEU A 415 -3.00 22.17 1.26
CA LEU A 415 -4.22 21.59 0.66
C LEU A 415 -4.46 22.14 -0.74
N GLY A 416 -4.31 23.45 -0.94
CA GLY A 416 -4.41 24.10 -2.25
C GLY A 416 -3.40 23.56 -3.24
N LYS A 417 -2.11 23.55 -2.88
CA LYS A 417 -1.04 23.04 -3.76
C LYS A 417 -1.22 21.57 -4.11
N MET A 418 -1.65 20.72 -3.17
CA MET A 418 -1.95 19.31 -3.45
C MET A 418 -3.13 19.17 -4.41
N ALA A 419 -4.17 19.99 -4.23
CA ALA A 419 -5.32 20.01 -5.11
C ALA A 419 -4.93 20.44 -6.54
N ASP A 420 -4.11 21.48 -6.69
CA ASP A 420 -3.63 21.98 -7.98
C ASP A 420 -2.75 20.94 -8.70
N LEU A 421 -1.87 20.27 -7.95
CA LEU A 421 -1.05 19.16 -8.46
C LEU A 421 -1.93 17.97 -8.89
N GLY A 422 -2.96 17.64 -8.10
CA GLY A 422 -3.94 16.62 -8.42
C GLY A 422 -4.72 16.94 -9.70
N ASP A 423 -5.17 18.19 -9.85
CA ASP A 423 -5.85 18.66 -11.06
C ASP A 423 -4.91 18.54 -12.27
N THR A 424 -3.65 18.97 -12.13
CA THR A 424 -2.63 18.87 -13.19
C THR A 424 -2.46 17.41 -13.64
N ILE A 425 -2.32 16.46 -12.72
CA ILE A 425 -2.22 15.03 -13.05
C ILE A 425 -3.49 14.53 -13.76
N CYS A 426 -4.67 14.91 -13.26
CA CYS A 426 -5.94 14.50 -13.87
C CYS A 426 -6.18 15.12 -15.25
N THR A 427 -5.61 16.30 -15.56
CA THR A 427 -5.66 16.86 -16.91
C THR A 427 -4.85 16.05 -17.93
N ILE A 428 -3.80 15.35 -17.48
CA ILE A 428 -3.06 14.41 -18.33
C ILE A 428 -3.89 13.15 -18.54
N ASP A 429 -4.35 12.54 -17.44
CA ASP A 429 -5.32 11.45 -17.48
C ASP A 429 -6.02 11.29 -16.13
N GLU A 430 -7.36 11.27 -16.12
CA GLU A 430 -8.15 10.99 -14.93
C GLU A 430 -7.92 9.57 -14.37
N ALA A 431 -7.39 8.65 -15.16
CA ALA A 431 -7.05 7.29 -14.75
C ALA A 431 -5.87 7.21 -13.78
N TYR A 432 -5.03 8.26 -13.69
CA TYR A 432 -3.97 8.31 -12.68
C TYR A 432 -4.56 8.39 -11.27
N VAL A 433 -4.40 7.29 -10.52
CA VAL A 433 -4.91 7.16 -9.14
C VAL A 433 -4.24 8.17 -8.20
N ALA A 434 -2.99 8.55 -8.48
CA ALA A 434 -2.28 9.61 -7.76
C ALA A 434 -3.02 10.96 -7.85
N GLY A 435 -3.49 11.36 -9.03
CA GLY A 435 -4.24 12.61 -9.21
C GLY A 435 -5.54 12.60 -8.41
N LYS A 436 -6.35 11.54 -8.58
CA LYS A 436 -7.61 11.36 -7.84
C LYS A 436 -7.44 11.40 -6.33
N GLY A 437 -6.39 10.79 -5.80
CA GLY A 437 -6.15 10.82 -4.37
C GLY A 437 -5.62 12.17 -3.88
N LEU A 438 -4.80 12.89 -4.65
CA LEU A 438 -4.38 14.26 -4.31
C LEU A 438 -5.57 15.23 -4.26
N LEU A 439 -6.55 15.06 -5.15
CA LEU A 439 -7.81 15.82 -5.14
C LEU A 439 -8.65 15.60 -3.89
N SER A 440 -8.41 14.54 -3.10
CA SER A 440 -9.07 14.39 -1.80
C SER A 440 -8.75 15.53 -0.84
N ALA A 441 -7.63 16.24 -1.04
CA ALA A 441 -7.29 17.46 -0.30
C ALA A 441 -8.40 18.54 -0.41
N LYS A 442 -9.12 18.61 -1.53
CA LYS A 442 -10.26 19.55 -1.70
C LYS A 442 -11.40 19.29 -0.73
N ARG A 443 -11.52 18.06 -0.19
CA ARG A 443 -12.57 17.69 0.78
C ARG A 443 -12.16 17.95 2.23
N LEU A 444 -10.87 18.16 2.48
CA LEU A 444 -10.30 18.46 3.79
C LEU A 444 -10.16 19.97 4.03
N ARG A 445 -10.24 20.75 2.96
CA ARG A 445 -10.46 22.19 2.99
C ARG A 445 -11.91 22.48 3.34
#